data_AF-A0A350CQP5-F1
#
_entry.id   AF-A0A350CQP5-F1
#
_cell.length_a   1.000
_cell.length_b   1.000
_cell.length_c   1.000
_cell.angle_alpha   90.00
_cell.angle_beta   90.00
_cell.angle_gamma   90.00
#
_symmetry.space_group_name_H-M   'P 1'
#
loop_
_entity.id
_entity.type
_entity.pdbx_description
1 polymer ?
#
loop_
_entity_poly.entity_id
_entity_poly.type
_entity_poly.pdbx_seq_one_letter_code
_entity_poly.pdbx_strand_id
1 'polypeptide(L)' 'MAQIEVKVPQLSESVAEATLLSWHKKVGESVDRDENMIDIETDK' A
#
# COMPACT_ATOMS: atom_id res chain seq x y z
N MET A 1 -14.29 -7.83 14.84
CA MET A 1 -13.61 -6.71 14.18
C MET A 1 -12.99 -7.27 12.92
N ALA A 2 -13.45 -6.86 11.74
CA ALA A 2 -12.90 -7.37 10.49
C ALA A 2 -11.57 -6.65 10.23
N GLN A 3 -10.47 -7.40 10.29
CA GLN A 3 -9.15 -6.91 9.91
C GLN A 3 -8.90 -7.37 8.48
N ILE A 4 -8.76 -6.42 7.56
CA ILE A 4 -8.46 -6.70 6.15
C ILE A 4 -6.94 -6.66 6.03
N GLU A 5 -6.31 -7.80 5.73
CA GLU A 5 -4.90 -7.84 5.39
C GLU A 5 -4.69 -7.25 3.99
N VAL A 6 -4.17 -6.03 3.94
CA VAL A 6 -3.73 -5.40 2.70
C VAL A 6 -2.34 -5.95 2.36
N LYS A 7 -2.29 -6.91 1.43
CA LYS A 7 -1.02 -7.43 0.91
C LYS A 7 -0.53 -6.53 -0.21
N VAL A 8 0.74 -6.16 -0.16
CA VAL A 8 1.40 -5.52 -1.31
C VAL A 8 1.36 -6.53 -2.47
N PRO A 9 0.80 -6.17 -3.64
CA PRO A 9 0.79 -7.06 -4.79
C PRO A 9 2.22 -7.36 -5.24
N GLN A 10 2.44 -8.50 -5.91
CA GLN A 10 3.73 -8.75 -6.54
C GLN A 10 4.01 -7.64 -7.54
N LEU A 11 5.04 -6.86 -7.24
CA LEU A 11 5.59 -5.89 -8.17
C LEU A 11 6.22 -6.67 -9.32
N SER A 12 6.21 -6.08 -10.52
CA SER A 12 6.69 -6.70 -11.75
C SER A 12 8.01 -7.45 -11.52
N GLU A 13 8.26 -8.53 -12.28
CA GLU A 13 9.48 -9.38 -12.15
C GLU A 13 10.81 -8.60 -12.25
N SER A 14 10.76 -7.33 -12.70
CA SER A 14 11.88 -6.38 -12.78
C SER A 14 12.04 -5.43 -11.59
N VAL A 15 11.10 -5.43 -10.64
CA VAL A 15 11.10 -4.60 -9.42
C VAL A 15 11.31 -5.53 -8.23
N ALA A 16 12.57 -5.65 -7.82
CA ALA A 16 12.95 -6.48 -6.68
C ALA A 16 12.68 -5.80 -5.34
N GLU A 17 12.70 -4.46 -5.31
CA GLU A 17 12.58 -3.66 -4.11
C GLU A 17 11.58 -2.52 -4.34
N ALA A 18 10.64 -2.38 -3.42
CA ALA A 18 9.73 -1.25 -3.33
C ALA A 18 9.96 -0.54 -2.01
N THR A 19 10.08 0.77 -2.09
CA THR A 19 10.16 1.62 -0.90
C THR A 19 8.76 2.12 -0.56
N LEU A 20 8.29 1.77 0.63
CA LEU A 20 7.09 2.37 1.21
C LEU A 20 7.39 3.85 1.48
N LEU A 21 6.76 4.75 0.72
CA LEU A 21 7.00 6.19 0.86
C LEU A 21 6.24 6.76 2.04
N SER A 22 4.91 6.73 1.97
CA SER A 22 4.04 7.39 2.94
C SER A 22 2.72 6.68 3.08
N TRP A 23 2.32 6.51 4.33
CA TRP A 23 1.00 6.04 4.70
C TRP A 23 0.07 7.25 4.78
N HIS A 24 -0.91 7.30 3.89
CA HIS A 24 -1.97 8.31 3.90
C HIS A 24 -3.09 7.98 4.89
N LYS A 25 -3.13 6.74 5.40
CA LYS A 25 -4.12 6.27 6.36
C LYS A 25 -3.50 5.79 7.65
N LYS A 26 -4.11 6.20 8.77
CA LYS A 26 -3.73 5.75 10.10
C LYS A 26 -4.61 4.59 10.57
N VAL A 27 -4.08 3.84 11.52
CA VAL A 27 -4.80 2.74 12.18
C VAL A 27 -6.05 3.29 12.85
N GLY A 28 -7.22 2.79 12.43
CA GLY A 28 -8.53 3.20 12.97
C GLY A 28 -9.24 4.29 12.16
N GLU A 29 -8.64 4.82 11.08
CA GLU A 29 -9.37 5.67 10.14
C GLU A 29 -10.30 4.86 9.22
N SER A 30 -11.41 5.49 8.85
CA SER A 30 -12.28 5.01 7.78
C SER A 30 -11.59 5.16 6.43
N VAL A 31 -11.69 4.12 5.62
CA VAL A 31 -11.15 4.06 4.25
C VAL A 31 -12.31 4.04 3.28
N ASP A 32 -12.26 4.91 2.29
CA ASP A 32 -13.27 4.96 1.24
C ASP A 32 -12.82 4.21 -0.02
N ARG A 33 -13.80 3.86 -0.86
CA ARG A 33 -13.53 3.23 -2.15
C ARG A 33 -12.84 4.25 -3.07
N ASP A 34 -11.82 3.79 -3.79
CA ASP A 34 -10.98 4.63 -4.67
C ASP A 34 -10.00 5.57 -3.94
N GLU A 35 -9.77 5.35 -2.65
CA GLU A 35 -8.82 6.14 -1.86
C GLU A 35 -7.43 5.47 -1.79
N ASN A 36 -6.37 6.25 -2.08
CA ASN A 36 -4.98 5.79 -1.93
C ASN A 36 -4.60 5.74 -0.45
N MET A 37 -4.25 4.54 0.03
CA MET A 37 -3.85 4.31 1.42
C MET A 37 -2.33 4.44 1.63
N ILE A 38 -1.54 4.02 0.64
CA ILE A 38 -0.10 3.87 0.72
C ILE A 38 0.48 4.25 -0.63
N ASP A 39 1.46 5.14 -0.62
CA ASP A 39 2.31 5.36 -1.78
C ASP A 39 3.54 4.45 -1.71
N ILE A 40 3.80 3.77 -2.81
CA ILE A 40 4.94 2.87 -2.96
C ILE A 40 5.73 3.34 -4.18
N GLU A 41 7.02 3.57 -3.99
CA GLU A 41 7.95 3.86 -5.06
C GLU A 41 8.74 2.61 -5.43
N THR A 42 8.86 2.37 -6.73
CA THR A 42 9.65 1.27 -7.29
C THR A 42 10.84 1.86 -8.03
N ASP A 43 11.99 1.20 -7.96
CA ASP A 43 13.25 1.66 -8.60
C ASP A 43 13.26 1.56 -10.15
N LYS A 44 12.09 1.52 -10.79
CA LYS A 44 11.93 1.47 -12.26
C LYS A 44 10.78 2.32 -12.75
#